data_AF-Q8VMC7-F1
#
_entry.id   AF-Q8VMC7-F1
#
_cell.length_a   1.000
_cell.length_b   1.000
_cell.length_c   1.000
_cell.angle_alpha   90.00
_cell.angle_beta   90.00
_cell.angle_gamma   90.00
#
_symmetry.space_group_name_H-M   'P 1'
#
loop_
_entity.id
_entity.type
_entity.pdbx_description
1 polymer ?
#
loop_
_entity_poly.entity_id
_entity_poly.type
_entity_poly.pdbx_seq_one_letter_code
_entity_poly.pdbx_strand_id
1 'polypeptide(L)'
;SWYEYSPLRVKYPYMRGRLWRLWQQALSEAADPVAAWASIVEDPEKAKSYKQARGKGGHIRVSWQEATAMIAAQLIYTIRKYGPDRIAGFTPIPAMSMISYASGARFLSLLGG
;
A
#
# COMPACT_ATOMS: atom_id res chain seq x y z
N SER A 1 -28.70 -3.04 3.21
CA SER A 1 -28.66 -2.70 1.78
C SER A 1 -28.18 -1.28 1.45
N TRP A 2 -28.11 -0.31 2.38
CA TRP A 2 -27.64 1.05 2.04
C TRP A 2 -26.18 1.09 1.55
N TYR A 3 -25.25 0.42 2.24
CA TYR A 3 -23.82 0.43 1.89
C TYR A 3 -23.45 -0.36 0.64
N GLU A 4 -24.31 -1.26 0.15
CA GLU A 4 -24.01 -2.10 -1.01
C GLU A 4 -24.03 -1.27 -2.29
N TYR A 5 -24.99 -0.36 -2.41
CA TYR A 5 -25.23 0.45 -3.60
C TYR A 5 -25.06 1.96 -3.37
N SER A 6 -24.69 2.36 -2.15
CA SER A 6 -24.39 3.76 -1.82
C SER A 6 -23.33 4.35 -2.77
N PRO A 7 -23.43 5.65 -3.13
CA PRO A 7 -22.40 6.34 -3.91
C PRO A 7 -21.03 6.36 -3.23
N LEU A 8 -20.96 6.06 -1.92
CA LEU A 8 -19.72 6.00 -1.14
C LEU A 8 -19.05 4.62 -1.18
N ARG A 9 -19.64 3.62 -1.83
CA ARG A 9 -19.08 2.26 -1.91
C ARG A 9 -17.75 2.26 -2.66
N VAL A 10 -16.70 1.74 -2.04
CA VAL A 10 -15.43 1.43 -2.72
C VAL A 10 -15.64 0.25 -3.66
N LYS A 11 -15.48 0.47 -4.97
CA LYS A 11 -15.72 -0.53 -6.02
C LYS A 11 -14.44 -1.12 -6.62
N TYR A 12 -13.35 -0.37 -6.56
CA TYR A 12 -12.07 -0.74 -7.17
C TYR A 12 -10.92 -0.45 -6.22
N PRO A 13 -9.74 -1.05 -6.45
CA PRO A 13 -8.51 -0.55 -5.86
C PRO A 13 -8.23 0.88 -6.34
N TYR A 14 -7.77 1.71 -5.41
CA TYR A 14 -7.42 3.11 -5.70
C TYR A 14 -6.03 3.42 -5.17
N MET A 15 -5.29 4.23 -5.92
CA MET A 15 -4.03 4.81 -5.47
C MET A 15 -4.04 6.32 -5.59
N ARG A 16 -3.21 7.01 -4.80
CA ARG A 16 -2.98 8.44 -5.00
C ARG A 16 -2.28 8.62 -6.35
N GLY A 17 -2.88 9.38 -7.28
CA GLY A 17 -2.36 9.54 -8.64
C GLY A 17 -0.94 10.12 -8.71
N ARG A 18 -0.52 10.90 -7.71
CA ARG A 18 0.88 11.36 -7.59
C ARG A 18 1.85 10.21 -7.27
N LEU A 19 1.50 9.32 -6.34
CA LEU A 19 2.29 8.13 -6.04
C LEU A 19 2.32 7.18 -7.24
N TRP A 20 1.18 7.01 -7.91
CA TRP A 20 1.08 6.14 -9.08
C TRP A 20 1.99 6.56 -10.23
N ARG A 21 2.07 7.86 -10.54
CA ARG A 21 2.98 8.37 -11.57
C ARG A 21 4.44 8.10 -11.24
N LEU A 22 4.85 8.34 -9.99
CA LEU A 22 6.19 8.01 -9.52
C LEU A 22 6.47 6.51 -9.64
N TRP A 23 5.50 5.68 -9.30
CA TRP A 23 5.61 4.22 -9.41
C TRP A 23 5.77 3.73 -10.84
N GLN A 24 4.94 4.21 -11.77
CA GLN A 24 5.04 3.84 -13.18
C GLN A 24 6.38 4.29 -13.79
N GLN A 25 6.82 5.50 -13.47
CA GLN A 25 8.13 5.98 -13.89
C GLN A 25 9.25 5.10 -13.32
N ALA A 26 9.23 4.83 -12.02
CA ALA A 26 10.25 4.01 -11.37
C ALA A 26 10.28 2.58 -11.91
N LEU A 27 9.13 1.97 -12.24
CA LEU A 27 9.08 0.65 -12.87
C LEU A 27 9.66 0.64 -14.29
N SER A 28 9.61 1.76 -15.01
CA SER A 28 10.23 1.85 -16.34
C SER A 28 11.75 2.00 -16.30
N GLU A 29 12.29 2.46 -15.17
CA GLU A 29 13.72 2.75 -14.99
C GLU A 29 14.45 1.68 -14.18
N ALA A 30 13.77 0.96 -13.29
CA ALA A 30 14.37 0.01 -12.36
C ALA A 30 14.35 -1.43 -12.86
N ALA A 31 15.35 -2.21 -12.41
CA ALA A 31 15.46 -3.64 -12.75
C ALA A 31 14.36 -4.50 -12.12
N ASP A 32 13.86 -4.13 -10.93
CA ASP A 32 12.79 -4.85 -10.24
C ASP A 32 11.85 -3.90 -9.45
N PRO A 33 10.66 -4.37 -9.04
CA PRO A 33 9.69 -3.55 -8.31
C PRO A 33 10.17 -3.06 -6.92
N VAL A 34 11.04 -3.81 -6.23
CA VAL A 34 11.60 -3.43 -4.92
C VAL A 34 12.58 -2.27 -5.09
N ALA A 35 13.43 -2.33 -6.12
CA ALA A 35 14.32 -1.25 -6.52
C ALA A 35 13.54 -0.01 -6.99
N ALA A 36 12.44 -0.21 -7.73
CA ALA A 36 11.52 0.86 -8.10
C ALA A 36 10.92 1.55 -6.87
N TRP A 37 10.54 0.79 -5.83
CA TRP A 37 10.05 1.38 -4.59
C TRP A 37 11.15 2.15 -3.86
N ALA A 38 12.36 1.59 -3.76
CA ALA A 38 13.50 2.23 -3.14
C ALA A 38 13.80 3.61 -3.75
N SER A 39 13.80 3.71 -5.10
CA SER A 39 14.07 4.97 -5.81
C SER A 39 13.05 6.09 -5.55
N ILE A 40 11.87 5.75 -5.03
CA ILE A 40 10.82 6.70 -4.65
C ILE A 40 10.97 7.12 -3.19
N VAL A 41 11.15 6.16 -2.27
CA VAL A 41 11.13 6.44 -0.83
C VAL A 41 12.45 6.95 -0.29
N GLU A 42 13.56 6.66 -0.97
CA GLU A 42 14.89 7.16 -0.61
C GLU A 42 15.14 8.59 -1.12
N ASP A 43 14.39 9.05 -2.12
CA ASP A 43 14.39 10.43 -2.59
C ASP A 43 13.45 11.27 -1.71
N PRO A 44 13.97 12.23 -0.91
CA PRO A 44 13.17 13.03 0.00
C PRO A 44 12.11 13.87 -0.72
N GLU A 45 12.40 14.37 -1.92
CA GLU A 45 11.48 15.21 -2.69
C GLU A 45 10.35 14.37 -3.29
N LYS A 46 10.67 13.22 -3.89
CA LYS A 46 9.64 12.26 -4.34
C LYS A 46 8.77 11.82 -3.18
N ALA A 47 9.37 11.44 -2.05
CA ALA A 47 8.67 10.98 -0.86
C ALA A 47 7.74 12.06 -0.28
N LYS A 48 8.24 13.29 -0.14
CA LYS A 48 7.47 14.45 0.32
C LYS A 48 6.30 14.74 -0.62
N SER A 49 6.52 14.66 -1.93
CA SER A 49 5.52 15.02 -2.94
C SER A 49 4.21 14.23 -2.78
N TYR A 50 4.26 12.91 -2.57
CA TYR A 50 3.04 12.09 -2.44
C TYR A 50 2.50 12.09 -1.01
N LYS A 51 3.37 12.21 0.01
CA LYS A 51 2.95 12.29 1.42
C LYS A 51 2.13 13.55 1.70
N GLN A 52 2.52 14.70 1.15
CA GLN A 52 1.78 15.97 1.29
C GLN A 52 0.44 16.00 0.53
N ALA A 53 0.21 15.03 -0.37
CA ALA A 53 -1.06 14.87 -1.08
C ALA A 53 -2.07 13.97 -0.33
N ARG A 54 -1.73 13.47 0.86
CA ARG A 54 -2.67 12.72 1.72
C ARG A 54 -3.81 13.66 2.18
N GLY A 55 -5.05 13.19 2.09
CA GLY A 55 -6.25 13.97 2.42
C GLY A 55 -6.71 15.00 1.36
N LYS A 56 -6.01 15.12 0.22
CA LYS A 56 -6.27 16.17 -0.79
C LYS A 56 -6.93 15.67 -2.09
N GLY A 57 -7.61 14.52 -2.06
CA GLY A 57 -8.22 13.92 -3.27
C GLY A 57 -7.20 13.47 -4.32
N GLY A 58 -7.64 13.25 -5.56
CA GLY A 58 -6.77 12.76 -6.66
C GLY A 58 -6.44 11.27 -6.58
N HIS A 59 -7.43 10.46 -6.21
CA HIS A 59 -7.33 9.01 -6.35
C HIS A 59 -7.59 8.62 -7.80
N ILE A 60 -6.86 7.62 -8.27
CA ILE A 60 -7.10 6.98 -9.56
C ILE A 60 -7.43 5.52 -9.33
N ARG A 61 -8.23 4.94 -10.22
CA ARG A 61 -8.49 3.50 -10.24
C ARG A 61 -7.23 2.76 -10.70
N VAL A 62 -6.92 1.66 -10.05
CA VAL A 62 -5.88 0.70 -10.47
C VAL A 62 -6.43 -0.73 -10.41
N SER A 63 -5.73 -1.68 -11.02
CA SER A 63 -6.01 -3.11 -10.91
C SER A 63 -5.52 -3.68 -9.57
N TRP A 64 -6.01 -4.88 -9.24
CA TRP A 64 -5.53 -5.61 -8.07
C TRP A 64 -4.05 -5.99 -8.21
N GLN A 65 -3.61 -6.38 -9.40
CA GLN A 65 -2.22 -6.73 -9.68
C GLN A 65 -1.29 -5.54 -9.40
N GLU A 66 -1.65 -4.34 -9.87
CA GLU A 66 -0.87 -3.13 -9.65
C GLU A 66 -0.84 -2.73 -8.17
N ALA A 67 -1.98 -2.80 -7.48
CA ALA A 67 -2.08 -2.52 -6.05
C ALA A 67 -1.22 -3.46 -5.20
N THR A 68 -1.36 -4.76 -5.44
CA THR A 68 -0.65 -5.79 -4.67
C THR A 68 0.84 -5.80 -4.98
N ALA A 69 1.27 -5.55 -6.22
CA ALA A 69 2.68 -5.44 -6.58
C ALA A 69 3.40 -4.31 -5.84
N MET A 70 2.79 -3.11 -5.77
CA MET A 70 3.37 -1.99 -5.02
C MET A 70 3.44 -2.28 -3.52
N ILE A 71 2.37 -2.86 -2.94
CA ILE A 71 2.36 -3.25 -1.51
C ILE A 71 3.44 -4.28 -1.23
N ALA A 72 3.57 -5.33 -2.05
CA ALA A 72 4.59 -6.35 -1.87
C ALA A 72 6.02 -5.77 -1.98
N ALA A 73 6.27 -4.90 -2.97
CA ALA A 73 7.55 -4.22 -3.12
C ALA A 73 7.90 -3.37 -1.90
N GLN A 74 6.92 -2.61 -1.37
CA GLN A 74 7.10 -1.83 -0.16
C GLN A 74 7.40 -2.69 1.06
N LEU A 75 6.66 -3.78 1.27
CA LEU A 75 6.87 -4.70 2.39
C LEU A 75 8.26 -5.32 2.32
N ILE A 76 8.66 -5.86 1.17
CA ILE A 76 9.97 -6.50 0.99
C ILE A 76 11.10 -5.50 1.21
N TYR A 77 11.00 -4.30 0.65
CA TYR A 77 12.00 -3.25 0.88
C TYR A 77 12.12 -2.89 2.36
N THR A 78 10.99 -2.68 3.05
CA THR A 78 10.98 -2.30 4.46
C THR A 78 11.59 -3.41 5.33
N ILE A 79 11.21 -4.67 5.10
CA ILE A 79 11.78 -5.82 5.82
C ILE A 79 13.29 -5.88 5.63
N ARG A 80 13.76 -5.83 4.37
CA ARG A 80 15.19 -5.94 4.05
C ARG A 80 16.03 -4.81 4.64
N LYS A 81 15.51 -3.58 4.64
CA LYS A 81 16.29 -2.40 5.03
C LYS A 81 16.20 -2.05 6.50
N TYR A 82 15.04 -2.25 7.12
CA TYR A 82 14.76 -1.76 8.48
C TYR A 82 14.34 -2.85 9.46
N GLY A 83 14.04 -4.05 8.98
CA GLY A 83 13.48 -5.14 9.78
C GLY A 83 11.96 -5.25 9.66
N PRO A 84 11.40 -6.44 9.95
CA PRO A 84 9.98 -6.70 9.79
C PRO A 84 9.11 -5.97 10.82
N ASP A 85 9.66 -5.62 11.98
CA ASP A 85 9.02 -4.84 13.05
C ASP A 85 8.75 -3.36 12.69
N ARG A 86 9.20 -2.91 11.51
CA ARG A 86 8.83 -1.59 10.94
C ARG A 86 7.54 -1.64 10.11
N ILE A 87 6.91 -2.81 10.02
CA ILE A 87 5.59 -3.00 9.43
C ILE A 87 4.61 -3.27 10.56
N ALA A 88 3.56 -2.46 10.64
CA ALA A 88 2.52 -2.60 11.65
C ALA A 88 1.14 -2.64 11.00
N GLY A 89 0.23 -3.40 11.61
CA GLY A 89 -1.20 -3.43 11.27
C GLY A 89 -2.04 -3.06 12.47
N PHE A 90 -3.17 -2.40 12.21
CA PHE A 90 -4.14 -2.05 13.24
C PHE A 90 -5.50 -2.61 12.83
N THR A 91 -6.05 -3.50 13.66
CA THR A 91 -7.36 -4.11 13.45
C THR A 91 -7.98 -4.46 14.81
N PRO A 92 -9.12 -3.85 15.19
CA PRO A 92 -9.68 -4.00 16.53
C PRO A 92 -10.68 -5.16 16.63
N ILE A 93 -11.01 -5.56 17.86
CA ILE A 93 -12.13 -6.44 18.26
C ILE A 93 -12.26 -7.71 17.38
N PRO A 94 -11.46 -8.76 17.62
CA PRO A 94 -11.53 -10.01 16.86
C PRO A 94 -12.90 -10.70 16.95
N ALA A 95 -13.64 -10.50 18.04
CA ALA A 95 -14.92 -11.17 18.29
C ALA A 95 -16.02 -10.83 17.26
N MET A 96 -15.98 -9.65 16.65
CA MET A 96 -17.00 -9.22 15.69
C MET A 96 -16.83 -9.87 14.31
N SER A 97 -15.61 -10.27 13.94
CA SER A 97 -15.31 -10.90 12.65
C SER A 97 -13.97 -11.63 12.68
N MET A 98 -13.97 -12.83 13.28
CA MET A 98 -12.73 -13.55 13.62
C MET A 98 -11.80 -13.79 12.41
N ILE A 99 -12.34 -14.24 11.28
CA ILE A 99 -11.54 -14.52 10.07
C ILE A 99 -11.04 -13.24 9.42
N SER A 100 -11.87 -12.19 9.38
CA SER A 100 -11.46 -10.87 8.87
C SER A 100 -10.31 -10.30 9.69
N TYR A 101 -10.37 -10.41 11.02
CA TYR A 101 -9.27 -10.05 11.91
C TYR A 101 -8.02 -10.90 11.63
N ALA A 102 -8.18 -12.23 11.60
CA ALA A 102 -7.08 -13.17 11.44
C ALA A 102 -6.37 -13.03 10.09
N SER A 103 -7.07 -12.57 9.04
CA SER A 103 -6.48 -12.42 7.70
C SER A 103 -5.26 -11.50 7.70
N GLY A 104 -5.35 -10.32 8.32
CA GLY A 104 -4.25 -9.37 8.44
C GLY A 104 -3.26 -9.75 9.54
N ALA A 105 -3.75 -10.20 10.69
CA ALA A 105 -2.89 -10.59 11.82
C ALA A 105 -1.96 -11.74 11.45
N ARG A 106 -2.48 -12.81 10.83
CA ARG A 106 -1.68 -13.94 10.36
C ARG A 106 -0.65 -13.51 9.33
N PHE A 107 -1.02 -12.66 8.37
CA PHE A 107 -0.10 -12.18 7.35
C PHE A 107 1.09 -11.45 7.97
N LEU A 108 0.85 -10.51 8.89
CA LEU A 108 1.90 -9.75 9.56
C LEU A 108 2.78 -10.62 10.47
N SER A 109 2.18 -11.49 11.27
CA SER A 109 2.95 -12.40 12.14
C SER A 109 3.86 -13.34 11.36
N LEU A 110 3.46 -13.76 10.15
CA LEU A 110 4.31 -14.56 9.27
C LEU A 110 5.45 -13.76 8.63
N LEU A 111 5.27 -12.45 8.42
CA LEU A 111 6.34 -11.55 7.98
C LEU A 111 7.32 -11.20 9.11
N GLY A 112 6.95 -11.43 10.36
CA GLY A 112 7.72 -11.07 11.55
C GLY A 112 7.41 -9.68 12.12
N GLY A 113 6.25 -9.11 11.74
CA GLY A 113 5.69 -7.88 12.32
C GLY A 113 4.56 -8.16 13.32
#